data_AF-A0A6N8XAT8-F1
#
_entry.id   AF-A0A6N8XAT8-F1
#
_cell.length_a   1.000
_cell.length_b   1.000
_cell.length_c   1.000
_cell.angle_alpha   90.00
_cell.angle_beta   90.00
_cell.angle_gamma   90.00
#
_symmetry.space_group_name_H-M   'P 1'
#
loop_
_entity.id
_entity.type
_entity.pdbx_description
1 polymer ?
#
loop_
_entity_poly.entity_id
_entity_poly.type
_entity_poly.pdbx_seq_one_letter_code
_entity_poly.pdbx_strand_id
1 'polypeptide(L)'
;IGVVAGDDLMDRLDELLAAGHPLRNMDTGEPLEPIRGRVRSANVYLGARPIVDALSGGSLVVVTGRSTDTALTYAPLVHEFGWSWDEYDLLASGVVAGHINECGAQASGGNCLAEWWTIPDLAQVGFPIIEAAPDGTFAVTKHPELGGAVTLRTVKEQILYEMGDPATYITPDVTADFTTIGLSGEGPDRVRVHGIRGRPPTPFLKVSIAHAAGYKAVGTLVYAWPDAAAKARAAAAILRERLDRLGLEFDRVLVELVGWDSTHGPLAGDPPRDIPEIQLRVAVRSGDRSAVERFSREIAPLVLTGPPSVTGFAGGRPRVQEIMAYWPALIDRSVVEPGLSVDLVEV
;
A
#
# COMPACT_ATOMS: atom_id res chain seq x y z
N ILE A 1 -7.12 9.48 -26.77
CA ILE A 1 -6.99 8.97 -25.38
C ILE A 1 -7.98 7.83 -25.23
N GLY A 2 -7.56 6.70 -24.66
CA GLY A 2 -8.47 5.59 -24.32
C GLY A 2 -8.88 5.69 -22.86
N VAL A 3 -10.17 5.51 -22.57
CA VAL A 3 -10.73 5.56 -21.21
C VAL A 3 -11.31 4.20 -20.87
N VAL A 4 -10.81 3.57 -19.80
CA VAL A 4 -11.31 2.29 -19.29
C VAL A 4 -12.14 2.54 -18.03
N ALA A 5 -13.39 2.08 -18.04
CA ALA A 5 -14.33 2.22 -16.93
C ALA A 5 -15.02 0.88 -16.59
N GLY A 6 -15.78 0.87 -15.49
CA GLY A 6 -16.54 -0.30 -15.02
C GLY A 6 -15.94 -1.01 -13.81
N ASP A 7 -14.88 -0.47 -13.20
CA ASP A 7 -14.33 -0.97 -11.95
C ASP A 7 -15.17 -0.59 -10.72
N ASP A 8 -15.86 0.56 -10.75
CA ASP A 8 -16.68 1.04 -9.65
C ASP A 8 -17.99 0.25 -9.52
N LEU A 9 -18.14 -0.45 -8.39
CA LEU A 9 -19.32 -1.24 -8.04
C LEU A 9 -20.26 -0.52 -7.08
N MET A 10 -19.99 0.73 -6.68
CA MET A 10 -20.76 1.41 -5.63
C MET A 10 -22.26 1.45 -5.92
N ASP A 11 -22.63 1.79 -7.15
CA ASP A 11 -24.03 1.87 -7.57
C ASP A 11 -24.70 0.51 -7.76
N ARG A 12 -23.89 -0.54 -7.97
CA ARG A 12 -24.34 -1.93 -8.17
C ARG A 12 -24.29 -2.76 -6.89
N LEU A 13 -23.80 -2.20 -5.78
CA LEU A 13 -23.46 -2.98 -4.59
C LEU A 13 -24.68 -3.68 -4.00
N ASP A 14 -25.83 -3.00 -3.91
CA ASP A 14 -27.05 -3.59 -3.37
C ASP A 14 -27.66 -4.67 -4.29
N GLU A 15 -27.55 -4.48 -5.61
CA GLU A 15 -27.96 -5.47 -6.61
C GLU A 15 -27.11 -6.75 -6.48
N LEU A 16 -25.79 -6.59 -6.38
CA LEU A 16 -24.85 -7.71 -6.24
C LEU A 16 -25.09 -8.50 -4.94
N LEU A 17 -25.31 -7.81 -3.82
CA LEU A 17 -25.65 -8.45 -2.54
C LEU A 17 -26.97 -9.22 -2.65
N ALA A 18 -28.01 -8.62 -3.27
CA ALA A 18 -29.31 -9.27 -3.48
C ALA A 18 -29.22 -10.48 -4.44
N ALA A 19 -28.30 -10.46 -5.40
CA ALA A 19 -28.01 -11.56 -6.31
C ALA A 19 -27.18 -12.70 -5.67
N GLY A 20 -26.82 -12.58 -4.39
CA GLY A 20 -26.12 -13.63 -3.65
C GLY A 20 -24.60 -13.53 -3.70
N HIS A 21 -24.05 -12.35 -3.99
CA HIS A 21 -22.61 -12.06 -3.88
C HIS A 21 -22.30 -11.36 -2.55
N PRO A 22 -22.04 -12.08 -1.44
CA PRO A 22 -21.92 -11.51 -0.09
C PRO A 22 -20.66 -10.65 0.12
N LEU A 23 -19.76 -10.58 -0.86
CA LEU A 23 -18.48 -9.85 -0.81
C LEU A 23 -17.74 -10.08 0.52
N ARG A 24 -17.57 -11.36 0.86
CA ARG A 24 -16.98 -11.76 2.15
C ARG A 24 -15.58 -11.17 2.30
N ASN A 25 -15.30 -10.66 3.49
CA ASN A 25 -13.97 -10.22 3.86
C ASN A 25 -12.99 -11.39 3.71
N MET A 26 -11.88 -11.16 3.01
CA MET A 26 -10.89 -12.22 2.74
C MET A 26 -10.18 -12.72 4.00
N ASP A 27 -10.08 -11.89 5.04
CA ASP A 27 -9.37 -12.23 6.28
C ASP A 27 -10.32 -12.86 7.33
N THR A 28 -11.55 -12.35 7.45
CA THR A 28 -12.50 -12.77 8.49
C THR A 28 -13.62 -13.69 8.00
N GLY A 29 -13.88 -13.74 6.69
CA GLY A 29 -15.00 -14.48 6.09
C GLY A 29 -16.39 -13.86 6.35
N GLU A 30 -16.45 -12.75 7.09
CA GLU A 30 -17.69 -12.04 7.40
C GLU A 30 -18.30 -11.44 6.13
N PRO A 31 -19.65 -11.42 6.01
CA PRO A 31 -20.34 -10.83 4.87
C PRO A 31 -20.38 -9.29 4.98
N LEU A 32 -20.50 -8.56 3.86
CA LEU A 32 -20.42 -7.09 3.81
C LEU A 32 -21.67 -6.40 4.37
N GLU A 33 -22.83 -7.06 4.29
CA GLU A 33 -24.16 -6.55 4.61
C GLU A 33 -24.24 -5.79 5.95
N PRO A 34 -23.66 -6.26 7.07
CA PRO A 34 -23.70 -5.55 8.36
C PRO A 34 -23.04 -4.17 8.33
N ILE A 35 -22.13 -3.93 7.38
CA ILE A 35 -21.39 -2.67 7.26
C ILE A 35 -21.73 -1.86 6.01
N ARG A 36 -22.67 -2.35 5.19
CA ARG A 36 -23.06 -1.75 3.90
C ARG A 36 -23.34 -0.25 3.96
N GLY A 37 -24.07 0.22 4.98
CA GLY A 37 -24.38 1.64 5.16
C GLY A 37 -23.17 2.55 5.44
N ARG A 38 -22.02 1.96 5.79
CA ARG A 38 -20.76 2.67 6.05
C ARG A 38 -19.81 2.65 4.86
N VAL A 39 -20.09 1.87 3.82
CA VAL A 39 -19.26 1.80 2.61
C VAL A 39 -19.22 3.17 1.92
N ARG A 40 -18.06 3.53 1.39
CA ARG A 40 -17.79 4.81 0.69
C ARG A 40 -17.20 4.61 -0.71
N SER A 41 -16.51 3.50 -0.94
CA SER A 41 -16.05 3.09 -2.28
C SER A 41 -15.98 1.58 -2.37
N ALA A 42 -16.12 1.06 -3.59
CA ALA A 42 -16.02 -0.37 -3.91
C ALA A 42 -15.52 -0.51 -5.35
N ASN A 43 -14.22 -0.75 -5.54
CA ASN A 43 -13.60 -0.78 -6.87
C ASN A 43 -12.93 -2.12 -7.14
N VAL A 44 -13.20 -2.72 -8.29
CA VAL A 44 -12.58 -3.98 -8.73
C VAL A 44 -11.19 -3.71 -9.29
N TYR A 45 -10.21 -4.56 -8.99
CA TYR A 45 -8.92 -4.52 -9.68
C TYR A 45 -9.04 -5.16 -11.06
N LEU A 46 -9.00 -4.32 -12.08
CA LEU A 46 -8.99 -4.74 -13.48
C LEU A 46 -7.61 -5.26 -13.91
N GLY A 47 -7.62 -6.14 -14.91
CA GLY A 47 -6.43 -6.63 -15.60
C GLY A 47 -6.03 -5.75 -16.78
N ALA A 48 -5.08 -6.25 -17.57
CA ALA A 48 -4.55 -5.59 -18.75
C ALA A 48 -5.48 -5.58 -19.96
N ARG A 49 -6.43 -6.53 -20.07
CA ARG A 49 -7.31 -6.66 -21.25
C ARG A 49 -7.91 -5.35 -21.76
N PRO A 50 -8.66 -4.58 -20.95
CA PRO A 50 -9.25 -3.32 -21.44
C PRO A 50 -8.21 -2.24 -21.75
N ILE A 51 -7.01 -2.30 -21.14
CA ILE A 51 -5.89 -1.41 -21.47
C ILE A 51 -5.33 -1.78 -22.86
N VAL A 52 -5.17 -3.07 -23.15
CA VAL A 52 -4.75 -3.57 -24.47
C VAL A 52 -5.77 -3.22 -25.55
N ASP A 53 -7.07 -3.29 -25.25
CA ASP A 53 -8.14 -2.87 -26.18
C ASP A 53 -8.01 -1.37 -26.50
N ALA A 54 -7.78 -0.53 -25.49
CA ALA A 54 -7.57 0.91 -25.66
C ALA A 54 -6.34 1.22 -26.55
N LEU A 55 -5.21 0.54 -26.28
CA LEU A 55 -3.98 0.65 -27.08
C LEU A 55 -4.20 0.19 -28.52
N SER A 56 -4.91 -0.94 -28.71
CA SER A 56 -5.25 -1.48 -30.03
C SER A 56 -6.17 -0.56 -30.84
N GLY A 57 -6.97 0.27 -30.15
CA GLY A 57 -7.72 1.38 -30.74
C GLY A 57 -6.87 2.58 -31.17
N GLY A 58 -5.55 2.53 -31.05
CA GLY A 58 -4.62 3.61 -31.41
C GLY A 58 -4.41 4.65 -30.30
N SER A 59 -4.78 4.35 -29.06
CA SER A 59 -4.59 5.28 -27.94
C SER A 59 -3.11 5.41 -27.57
N LEU A 60 -2.60 6.65 -27.58
CA LEU A 60 -1.26 6.97 -27.06
C LEU A 60 -1.23 7.13 -25.54
N VAL A 61 -2.36 7.48 -24.94
CA VAL A 61 -2.55 7.63 -23.50
C VAL A 61 -3.81 6.88 -23.12
N VAL A 62 -3.70 6.02 -22.11
CA VAL A 62 -4.82 5.28 -21.54
C VAL A 62 -5.05 5.77 -20.11
N VAL A 63 -6.29 6.13 -19.81
CA VAL A 63 -6.75 6.46 -18.46
C VAL A 63 -7.68 5.35 -18.02
N THR A 64 -7.32 4.63 -16.96
CA THR A 64 -8.12 3.52 -16.42
C THR A 64 -8.58 3.82 -15.00
N GLY A 65 -9.69 3.22 -14.60
CA GLY A 65 -10.10 3.15 -13.20
C GLY A 65 -9.13 2.30 -12.37
N ARG A 66 -9.63 1.55 -11.37
CA ARG A 66 -8.77 0.68 -10.58
C ARG A 66 -8.25 -0.50 -11.41
N SER A 67 -6.97 -0.45 -11.78
CA SER A 67 -6.22 -1.56 -12.35
C SER A 67 -5.26 -2.15 -11.32
N THR A 68 -4.75 -3.37 -11.53
CA THR A 68 -3.50 -3.76 -10.86
C THR A 68 -2.35 -2.90 -11.37
N ASP A 69 -1.44 -2.56 -10.47
CA ASP A 69 -0.26 -1.75 -10.78
C ASP A 69 0.61 -2.47 -11.82
N THR A 70 0.74 -3.80 -11.69
CA THR A 70 1.41 -4.67 -12.67
C THR A 70 0.83 -4.58 -14.09
N ALA A 71 -0.50 -4.46 -14.23
CA ALA A 71 -1.16 -4.41 -15.55
C ALA A 71 -0.79 -3.17 -16.35
N LEU A 72 -0.42 -2.08 -15.68
CA LEU A 72 0.08 -0.89 -16.35
C LEU A 72 1.41 -1.16 -17.09
N THR A 73 2.19 -2.13 -16.63
CA THR A 73 3.44 -2.54 -17.28
C THR A 73 3.23 -3.66 -18.30
N TYR A 74 2.46 -4.71 -17.99
CA TYR A 74 2.33 -5.83 -18.93
C TYR A 74 1.30 -5.63 -20.04
N ALA A 75 0.34 -4.70 -19.90
CA ALA A 75 -0.57 -4.39 -21.00
C ALA A 75 0.17 -3.88 -22.26
N PRO A 76 1.10 -2.91 -22.17
CA PRO A 76 1.96 -2.55 -23.30
C PRO A 76 2.74 -3.73 -23.90
N LEU A 77 3.26 -4.64 -23.07
CA LEU A 77 4.00 -5.81 -23.55
C LEU A 77 3.12 -6.78 -24.34
N VAL A 78 1.91 -7.05 -23.83
CA VAL A 78 0.91 -7.87 -24.52
C VAL A 78 0.53 -7.24 -25.86
N HIS A 79 0.31 -5.92 -25.88
CA HIS A 79 -0.04 -5.19 -27.11
C HIS A 79 1.08 -5.21 -28.16
N GLU A 80 2.31 -4.89 -27.75
CA GLU A 80 3.47 -4.80 -28.64
C GLU A 80 3.89 -6.19 -29.18
N PHE A 81 3.94 -7.20 -28.32
CA PHE A 81 4.41 -8.54 -28.70
C PHE A 81 3.30 -9.46 -29.20
N GLY A 82 2.03 -9.04 -29.10
CA GLY A 82 0.88 -9.84 -29.54
C GLY A 82 0.69 -11.13 -28.75
N TRP A 83 1.06 -11.14 -27.47
CA TRP A 83 0.90 -12.32 -26.60
C TRP A 83 -0.56 -12.72 -26.49
N SER A 84 -0.82 -14.02 -26.59
CA SER A 84 -2.15 -14.59 -26.36
C SER A 84 -2.47 -14.67 -24.87
N TRP A 85 -3.75 -14.56 -24.54
CA TRP A 85 -4.21 -14.56 -23.15
C TRP A 85 -4.16 -15.94 -22.45
N ASP A 86 -3.80 -16.98 -23.19
CA ASP A 86 -3.53 -18.34 -22.68
C ASP A 86 -2.03 -18.68 -22.64
N GLU A 87 -1.14 -17.76 -23.06
CA GLU A 87 0.31 -17.86 -22.89
C GLU A 87 0.73 -17.43 -21.48
N TYR A 88 0.31 -18.22 -20.48
CA TYR A 88 0.42 -17.83 -19.07
C TYR A 88 1.84 -17.55 -18.60
N ASP A 89 2.85 -18.23 -19.14
CA ASP A 89 4.26 -17.95 -18.81
C ASP A 89 4.68 -16.53 -19.27
N LEU A 90 4.23 -16.09 -20.44
CA LEU A 90 4.50 -14.73 -20.95
C LEU A 90 3.76 -13.67 -20.14
N LEU A 91 2.48 -13.91 -19.84
CA LEU A 91 1.71 -13.03 -18.96
C LEU A 91 2.34 -12.93 -17.56
N ALA A 92 2.81 -14.05 -17.00
CA ALA A 92 3.48 -14.07 -15.71
C ALA A 92 4.82 -13.33 -15.75
N SER A 93 5.60 -13.46 -16.82
CA SER A 93 6.79 -12.61 -17.05
C SER A 93 6.44 -11.13 -17.03
N GLY A 94 5.36 -10.74 -17.70
CA GLY A 94 4.84 -9.38 -17.67
C GLY A 94 4.44 -8.92 -16.26
N VAL A 95 3.75 -9.77 -15.49
CA VAL A 95 3.39 -9.47 -14.09
C VAL A 95 4.63 -9.25 -13.24
N VAL A 96 5.66 -10.09 -13.35
CA VAL A 96 6.92 -9.92 -12.60
C VAL A 96 7.63 -8.64 -13.03
N ALA A 97 7.66 -8.33 -14.32
CA ALA A 97 8.19 -7.06 -14.82
C ALA A 97 7.44 -5.86 -14.21
N GLY A 98 6.11 -5.92 -14.17
CA GLY A 98 5.28 -4.90 -13.53
C GLY A 98 5.55 -4.76 -12.04
N HIS A 99 5.69 -5.86 -11.32
CA HIS A 99 5.96 -5.84 -9.88
C HIS A 99 7.34 -5.27 -9.55
N ILE A 100 8.32 -5.45 -10.44
CA ILE A 100 9.63 -4.81 -10.32
C ILE A 100 9.57 -3.31 -10.64
N ASN A 101 8.68 -2.91 -11.54
CA ASN A 101 8.57 -1.55 -12.07
C ASN A 101 7.64 -0.63 -11.25
N GLU A 102 6.76 -1.19 -10.41
CA GLU A 102 5.84 -0.45 -9.55
C GLU A 102 6.55 0.18 -8.33
N CYS A 103 5.80 0.96 -7.54
CA CYS A 103 6.25 1.56 -6.26
C CYS A 103 7.46 2.52 -6.32
N GLY A 104 7.93 2.90 -7.51
CA GLY A 104 8.93 3.96 -7.72
C GLY A 104 10.35 3.42 -7.87
N ALA A 105 11.30 3.93 -7.08
CA ALA A 105 12.73 3.70 -7.31
C ALA A 105 13.33 2.50 -6.55
N GLN A 106 12.51 1.60 -5.98
CA GLN A 106 13.02 0.57 -5.08
C GLN A 106 13.92 -0.46 -5.78
N ALA A 107 13.56 -0.89 -7.00
CA ALA A 107 14.42 -1.76 -7.82
C ALA A 107 15.75 -1.09 -8.26
N SER A 108 15.84 0.24 -8.17
CA SER A 108 17.01 1.06 -8.50
C SER A 108 17.66 1.73 -7.28
N GLY A 109 17.40 1.22 -6.06
CA GLY A 109 18.15 1.59 -4.85
C GLY A 109 17.40 2.45 -3.84
N GLY A 110 16.18 2.91 -4.14
CA GLY A 110 15.26 3.47 -3.14
C GLY A 110 14.89 2.41 -2.10
N ASN A 111 14.68 2.81 -0.84
CA ASN A 111 14.31 1.89 0.25
C ASN A 111 15.24 0.65 0.40
N CYS A 112 16.46 0.72 -0.12
CA CYS A 112 17.42 -0.38 -0.07
C CYS A 112 17.82 -0.64 1.40
N LEU A 113 17.82 -1.89 1.84
CA LEU A 113 18.26 -2.24 3.20
C LEU A 113 19.78 -2.43 3.27
N ALA A 114 20.35 -3.07 2.25
CA ALA A 114 21.77 -3.37 2.20
C ALA A 114 22.61 -2.12 1.89
N GLU A 115 23.38 -1.66 2.88
CA GLU A 115 24.38 -0.58 2.71
C GLU A 115 23.77 0.69 2.09
N TRP A 116 22.56 1.08 2.50
CA TRP A 116 21.75 2.13 1.86
C TRP A 116 22.47 3.48 1.67
N TRP A 117 23.40 3.81 2.55
CA TRP A 117 24.23 5.03 2.47
C TRP A 117 25.24 5.02 1.32
N THR A 118 25.41 3.88 0.64
CA THR A 118 26.28 3.73 -0.53
C THR A 118 25.55 3.94 -1.85
N ILE A 119 24.21 4.05 -1.84
CA ILE A 119 23.44 4.25 -3.05
C ILE A 119 23.76 5.65 -3.64
N PRO A 120 24.23 5.74 -4.90
CA PRO A 120 24.61 7.02 -5.49
C PRO A 120 23.42 7.96 -5.64
N ASP A 121 23.62 9.25 -5.37
CA ASP A 121 22.70 10.35 -5.72
C ASP A 121 21.19 10.02 -5.58
N LEU A 122 20.79 9.58 -4.39
CA LEU A 122 19.37 9.28 -4.10
C LEU A 122 18.43 10.48 -4.30
N ALA A 123 18.95 11.71 -4.31
CA ALA A 123 18.17 12.92 -4.57
C ALA A 123 17.71 13.01 -6.03
N GLN A 124 18.46 12.39 -6.97
CA GLN A 124 18.11 12.27 -8.39
C GLN A 124 18.05 10.80 -8.81
N VAL A 125 17.46 9.95 -7.97
CA VAL A 125 17.36 8.51 -8.23
C VAL A 125 16.60 8.23 -9.53
N GLY A 126 17.20 7.43 -10.41
CA GLY A 126 16.54 6.99 -11.64
C GLY A 126 15.51 5.92 -11.37
N PHE A 127 14.31 6.04 -11.93
CA PHE A 127 13.29 5.00 -11.82
C PHE A 127 13.68 3.79 -12.69
N PRO A 128 13.26 2.57 -12.30
CA PRO A 128 13.56 1.38 -13.08
C PRO A 128 12.93 1.48 -14.48
N ILE A 129 13.60 0.86 -15.43
CA ILE A 129 13.17 0.70 -16.81
C ILE A 129 13.18 -0.79 -17.10
N ILE A 130 12.09 -1.29 -17.67
CA ILE A 130 11.98 -2.66 -18.17
C ILE A 130 12.26 -2.67 -19.67
N GLU A 131 13.33 -3.36 -20.05
CA GLU A 131 13.63 -3.68 -21.44
C GLU A 131 13.27 -5.14 -21.71
N ALA A 132 12.09 -5.38 -22.28
CA ALA A 132 11.53 -6.71 -22.50
C ALA A 132 11.72 -7.22 -23.93
N ALA A 133 11.73 -8.54 -24.08
CA ALA A 133 11.75 -9.25 -25.36
C ALA A 133 10.46 -10.06 -25.57
N PRO A 134 10.10 -10.41 -26.84
CA PRO A 134 8.88 -11.16 -27.14
C PRO A 134 8.80 -12.54 -26.48
N ASP A 135 9.93 -13.13 -26.08
CA ASP A 135 10.01 -14.43 -25.40
C ASP A 135 9.72 -14.36 -23.89
N GLY A 136 9.37 -13.18 -23.37
CA GLY A 136 9.08 -12.94 -21.96
C GLY A 136 10.34 -12.78 -21.09
N THR A 137 11.54 -12.77 -21.67
CA THR A 137 12.74 -12.35 -20.94
C THR A 137 12.85 -10.83 -20.91
N PHE A 138 13.42 -10.27 -19.85
CA PHE A 138 13.61 -8.83 -19.76
C PHE A 138 14.82 -8.45 -18.90
N ALA A 139 15.27 -7.22 -19.03
CA ALA A 139 16.24 -6.61 -18.15
C ALA A 139 15.64 -5.43 -17.39
N VAL A 140 16.04 -5.32 -16.12
CA VAL A 140 15.82 -4.14 -15.28
C VAL A 140 17.06 -3.26 -15.43
N THR A 141 16.85 -1.99 -15.76
CA THR A 141 17.89 -0.97 -15.87
C THR A 141 17.40 0.37 -15.35
N LYS A 142 18.23 1.41 -15.42
CA LYS A 142 17.85 2.80 -15.14
C LYS A 142 18.54 3.74 -16.12
N HIS A 143 18.11 4.99 -16.16
CA HIS A 143 18.81 6.02 -16.93
C HIS A 143 20.27 6.16 -16.46
N PRO A 144 21.27 6.15 -17.36
CA PRO A 144 22.69 6.14 -16.98
C PRO A 144 23.16 7.44 -16.32
N GLU A 145 22.47 8.56 -16.57
CA GLU A 145 22.81 9.87 -15.99
C GLU A 145 22.11 10.15 -14.65
N LEU A 146 21.26 9.23 -14.16
CA LEU A 146 20.55 9.39 -12.89
C LEU A 146 21.19 8.53 -11.79
N GLY A 147 20.94 8.93 -10.54
CA GLY A 147 21.38 8.22 -9.34
C GLY A 147 20.70 6.87 -9.16
N GLY A 148 20.96 6.22 -8.03
CA GLY A 148 20.52 4.86 -7.75
C GLY A 148 21.53 3.81 -8.20
N ALA A 149 21.16 2.55 -7.99
CA ALA A 149 21.89 1.39 -8.48
C ALA A 149 20.91 0.26 -8.79
N VAL A 150 21.00 -0.34 -9.98
CA VAL A 150 20.25 -1.55 -10.31
C VAL A 150 21.17 -2.76 -10.16
N THR A 151 20.91 -3.56 -9.13
CA THR A 151 21.74 -4.71 -8.77
C THR A 151 20.85 -5.92 -8.47
N LEU A 152 21.46 -7.11 -8.40
CA LEU A 152 20.75 -8.30 -7.94
C LEU A 152 20.14 -8.11 -6.54
N ARG A 153 20.71 -7.26 -5.68
CA ARG A 153 20.17 -7.00 -4.34
C ARG A 153 18.90 -6.15 -4.42
N THR A 154 18.96 -5.00 -5.10
CA THR A 154 17.82 -4.08 -5.21
C THR A 154 16.63 -4.72 -5.93
N VAL A 155 16.88 -5.47 -7.00
CA VAL A 155 15.83 -6.21 -7.72
C VAL A 155 15.21 -7.31 -6.84
N LYS A 156 16.00 -8.03 -6.04
CA LYS A 156 15.47 -9.03 -5.11
C LYS A 156 14.65 -8.41 -3.98
N GLU A 157 15.10 -7.29 -3.43
CA GLU A 157 14.35 -6.57 -2.39
C GLU A 157 12.99 -6.09 -2.92
N GLN A 158 12.93 -5.64 -4.18
CA GLN A 158 11.65 -5.31 -4.82
C GLN A 158 10.79 -6.55 -5.07
N ILE A 159 11.35 -7.66 -5.55
CA ILE A 159 10.59 -8.92 -5.76
C ILE A 159 9.96 -9.45 -4.48
N LEU A 160 10.56 -9.19 -3.31
CA LEU A 160 10.04 -9.63 -2.01
C LEU A 160 9.09 -8.61 -1.36
N TYR A 161 8.93 -7.44 -1.96
CA TYR A 161 8.07 -6.38 -1.44
C TYR A 161 6.59 -6.77 -1.54
N GLU A 162 5.83 -6.54 -0.47
CA GLU A 162 4.38 -6.85 -0.39
C GLU A 162 3.97 -8.27 -0.84
N MET A 163 4.89 -9.23 -0.70
CA MET A 163 4.71 -10.59 -1.18
C MET A 163 3.92 -11.45 -0.18
N GLY A 164 2.83 -12.04 -0.66
CA GLY A 164 2.08 -13.09 0.04
C GLY A 164 2.69 -14.47 -0.19
N ASP A 165 1.89 -15.42 -0.70
CA ASP A 165 2.39 -16.71 -1.17
C ASP A 165 3.10 -16.54 -2.53
N PRO A 166 4.44 -16.69 -2.60
CA PRO A 166 5.18 -16.48 -3.84
C PRO A 166 4.89 -17.54 -4.91
N ALA A 167 4.37 -18.72 -4.55
CA ALA A 167 4.02 -19.76 -5.53
C ALA A 167 2.65 -19.50 -6.19
N THR A 168 1.86 -18.59 -5.62
CA THR A 168 0.46 -18.33 -6.01
C THR A 168 0.17 -16.83 -6.02
N TYR A 169 0.97 -16.05 -6.75
CA TYR A 169 0.72 -14.61 -6.90
C TYR A 169 -0.43 -14.37 -7.87
N ILE A 170 -1.64 -14.16 -7.34
CA ILE A 170 -2.86 -14.03 -8.13
C ILE A 170 -3.02 -12.61 -8.67
N THR A 171 -3.17 -12.50 -9.99
CA THR A 171 -3.60 -11.28 -10.68
C THR A 171 -4.88 -11.54 -11.48
N PRO A 172 -5.55 -10.51 -12.02
CA PRO A 172 -6.74 -10.67 -12.86
C PRO A 172 -6.52 -11.55 -14.09
N ASP A 173 -5.35 -11.51 -14.73
CA ASP A 173 -5.14 -12.19 -16.01
C ASP A 173 -4.30 -13.48 -15.90
N VAL A 174 -3.51 -13.64 -14.83
CA VAL A 174 -2.67 -14.82 -14.62
C VAL A 174 -2.35 -15.04 -13.14
N THR A 175 -2.12 -16.29 -12.74
CA THR A 175 -1.47 -16.60 -11.46
C THR A 175 0.02 -16.82 -11.70
N ALA A 176 0.88 -15.93 -11.22
CA ALA A 176 2.33 -16.00 -11.43
C ALA A 176 3.02 -16.78 -10.30
N ASP A 177 4.04 -17.57 -10.66
CA ASP A 177 4.88 -18.31 -9.71
C ASP A 177 6.24 -17.64 -9.58
N PHE A 178 6.37 -16.78 -8.55
CA PHE A 178 7.58 -16.01 -8.27
C PHE A 178 8.74 -16.91 -7.83
N THR A 179 8.50 -18.16 -7.43
CA THR A 179 9.56 -19.10 -7.04
C THR A 179 10.40 -19.58 -8.23
N THR A 180 9.91 -19.37 -9.45
CA THR A 180 10.57 -19.77 -10.70
C THR A 180 11.50 -18.70 -11.28
N ILE A 181 11.53 -17.49 -10.70
CA ILE A 181 12.28 -16.36 -11.23
C ILE A 181 13.79 -16.65 -11.23
N GLY A 182 14.40 -16.60 -12.41
CA GLY A 182 15.84 -16.57 -12.62
C GLY A 182 16.35 -15.14 -12.73
N LEU A 183 17.41 -14.82 -11.97
CA LEU A 183 18.09 -13.51 -11.99
C LEU A 183 19.57 -13.67 -12.32
N SER A 184 20.09 -12.84 -13.23
CA SER A 184 21.52 -12.77 -13.55
C SER A 184 21.94 -11.32 -13.80
N GLY A 185 23.10 -10.93 -13.28
CA GLY A 185 23.67 -9.60 -13.60
C GLY A 185 24.21 -9.56 -15.03
N GLU A 186 23.99 -8.46 -15.73
CA GLU A 186 24.46 -8.24 -17.12
C GLU A 186 25.39 -7.03 -17.26
N GLY A 187 25.97 -6.59 -16.15
CA GLY A 187 26.86 -5.43 -16.10
C GLY A 187 26.39 -4.39 -15.09
N PRO A 188 26.98 -3.20 -15.12
CA PRO A 188 26.58 -2.09 -14.26
C PRO A 188 25.12 -1.71 -14.52
N ASP A 189 24.36 -1.48 -13.45
CA ASP A 189 22.96 -1.06 -13.50
C ASP A 189 22.05 -1.94 -14.38
N ARG A 190 22.35 -3.24 -14.46
CA ARG A 190 21.58 -4.15 -15.31
C ARG A 190 21.41 -5.55 -14.73
N VAL A 191 20.16 -5.97 -14.60
CA VAL A 191 19.79 -7.32 -14.13
C VAL A 191 18.81 -7.95 -15.10
N ARG A 192 19.16 -9.10 -15.65
CA ARG A 192 18.27 -9.92 -16.46
C ARG A 192 17.38 -10.80 -15.59
N VAL A 193 16.12 -10.91 -16.00
CA VAL A 193 15.05 -11.67 -15.37
C VAL A 193 14.46 -12.64 -16.40
N HIS A 194 14.27 -13.91 -16.02
CA HIS A 194 13.84 -14.97 -16.93
C HIS A 194 13.24 -16.18 -16.19
N GLY A 195 12.67 -17.14 -16.93
CA GLY A 195 12.26 -18.44 -16.38
C GLY A 195 10.94 -18.45 -15.61
N ILE A 196 10.18 -17.35 -15.66
CA ILE A 196 8.92 -17.19 -14.93
C ILE A 196 7.86 -18.14 -15.48
N ARG A 197 7.12 -18.78 -14.58
CA ARG A 197 5.98 -19.64 -14.90
C ARG A 197 4.66 -19.01 -14.47
N GLY A 198 3.63 -19.26 -15.26
CA GLY A 198 2.26 -18.83 -14.99
C GLY A 198 1.27 -20.00 -15.01
N ARG A 199 0.10 -19.75 -14.41
CA ARG A 199 -1.05 -20.66 -14.43
C ARG A 199 -2.31 -19.84 -14.75
N PRO A 200 -3.40 -20.49 -15.21
CA PRO A 200 -4.65 -19.80 -15.47
C PRO A 200 -5.09 -18.88 -14.32
N PRO A 201 -5.73 -17.74 -14.62
CA PRO A 201 -6.29 -16.87 -13.60
C PRO A 201 -7.43 -17.57 -12.84
N THR A 202 -7.74 -17.06 -11.65
CA THR A 202 -8.92 -17.49 -10.91
C THR A 202 -10.20 -16.93 -11.56
N PRO A 203 -11.39 -17.53 -11.31
CA PRO A 203 -12.66 -16.95 -11.77
C PRO A 203 -13.03 -15.66 -11.03
N PHE A 204 -12.25 -15.23 -10.03
CA PHE A 204 -12.54 -14.07 -9.21
C PHE A 204 -11.66 -12.88 -9.52
N LEU A 205 -12.20 -11.68 -9.29
CA LEU A 205 -11.48 -10.42 -9.22
C LEU A 205 -11.49 -9.90 -7.78
N LYS A 206 -10.43 -9.18 -7.41
CA LYS A 206 -10.33 -8.53 -6.09
C LYS A 206 -11.13 -7.24 -6.08
N VAL A 207 -11.97 -7.05 -5.06
CA VAL A 207 -12.69 -5.80 -4.81
C VAL A 207 -12.04 -5.08 -3.64
N SER A 208 -11.71 -3.81 -3.88
CA SER A 208 -11.22 -2.84 -2.91
C SER A 208 -12.39 -2.07 -2.32
N ILE A 209 -12.85 -2.45 -1.13
CA ILE A 209 -13.96 -1.75 -0.47
C ILE A 209 -13.41 -0.89 0.66
N ALA A 210 -13.77 0.39 0.68
CA ALA A 210 -13.44 1.29 1.79
C ALA A 210 -14.71 1.68 2.53
N HIS A 211 -14.67 1.64 3.86
CA HIS A 211 -15.82 2.02 4.69
C HIS A 211 -15.43 2.88 5.88
N ALA A 212 -16.36 3.70 6.35
CA ALA A 212 -16.20 4.49 7.56
C ALA A 212 -16.10 3.57 8.78
N ALA A 213 -15.08 3.76 9.61
CA ALA A 213 -14.72 2.92 10.74
C ALA A 213 -14.47 3.71 12.03
N GLY A 214 -15.23 4.79 12.22
CA GLY A 214 -15.14 5.67 13.38
C GLY A 214 -14.12 6.79 13.19
N TYR A 215 -13.58 7.29 14.30
CA TYR A 215 -12.72 8.47 14.33
C TYR A 215 -11.42 8.19 15.07
N LYS A 216 -10.35 8.87 14.66
CA LYS A 216 -9.06 8.88 15.37
C LYS A 216 -8.54 10.29 15.59
N ALA A 217 -7.69 10.43 16.59
CA ALA A 217 -6.79 11.57 16.74
C ALA A 217 -5.44 11.06 17.22
N VAL A 218 -4.36 11.65 16.71
CA VAL A 218 -2.98 11.33 17.10
C VAL A 218 -2.34 12.61 17.59
N GLY A 219 -1.99 12.66 18.86
CA GLY A 219 -1.27 13.77 19.46
C GLY A 219 0.15 13.37 19.86
N THR A 220 1.07 14.32 19.78
CA THR A 220 2.47 14.08 20.08
C THR A 220 3.08 15.16 20.96
N LEU A 221 3.98 14.78 21.85
CA LEU A 221 4.74 15.66 22.74
C LEU A 221 6.19 15.18 22.81
N VAL A 222 7.16 16.06 22.62
CA VAL A 222 8.58 15.71 22.72
C VAL A 222 9.08 16.07 24.11
N TYR A 223 9.79 15.15 24.77
CA TYR A 223 10.41 15.37 26.07
C TYR A 223 11.93 15.31 25.93
N ALA A 224 12.61 16.37 26.36
CA ALA A 224 14.06 16.44 26.36
C ALA A 224 14.67 15.84 27.64
N TRP A 225 15.93 15.39 27.51
CA TRP A 225 16.82 15.03 28.60
C TRP A 225 16.87 16.12 29.70
N PRO A 226 17.06 15.78 30.99
CA PRO A 226 17.18 14.43 31.55
C PRO A 226 15.85 13.67 31.58
N ASP A 227 15.90 12.35 31.73
CA ASP A 227 14.74 11.50 32.00
C ASP A 227 13.63 11.52 30.93
N ALA A 228 13.98 11.75 29.66
CA ALA A 228 13.02 11.90 28.55
C ALA A 228 11.99 10.76 28.51
N ALA A 229 12.43 9.50 28.63
CA ALA A 229 11.55 8.33 28.68
C ALA A 229 10.61 8.34 29.89
N ALA A 230 11.13 8.66 31.08
CA ALA A 230 10.35 8.66 32.30
C ALA A 230 9.29 9.79 32.27
N LYS A 231 9.65 10.97 31.78
CA LYS A 231 8.73 12.10 31.55
C LYS A 231 7.64 11.73 30.55
N ALA A 232 7.98 11.10 29.43
CA ALA A 232 7.01 10.65 28.44
C ALA A 232 6.02 9.61 29.00
N ARG A 233 6.52 8.63 29.78
CA ARG A 233 5.67 7.64 30.46
C ARG A 233 4.76 8.30 31.51
N ALA A 234 5.29 9.23 32.31
CA ALA A 234 4.51 9.99 33.28
C ALA A 234 3.42 10.83 32.61
N ALA A 235 3.72 11.48 31.49
CA ALA A 235 2.76 12.25 30.71
C ALA A 235 1.63 11.36 30.15
N ALA A 236 1.97 10.18 29.63
CA ALA A 236 0.98 9.20 29.19
C ALA A 236 0.07 8.73 30.34
N ALA A 237 0.63 8.50 31.53
CA ALA A 237 -0.12 8.12 32.72
C ALA A 237 -1.07 9.25 33.19
N ILE A 238 -0.60 10.50 33.23
CA ILE A 238 -1.44 11.67 33.56
C ILE A 238 -2.57 11.82 32.55
N LEU A 239 -2.28 11.65 31.25
CA LEU A 239 -3.30 11.72 30.21
C LEU A 239 -4.35 10.63 30.41
N ARG A 240 -3.91 9.39 30.62
CA ARG A 240 -4.81 8.26 30.89
C ARG A 240 -5.73 8.57 32.06
N GLU A 241 -5.18 9.01 33.19
CA GLU A 241 -5.96 9.35 34.39
C GLU A 241 -7.00 10.44 34.10
N ARG A 242 -6.65 11.47 33.32
CA ARG A 242 -7.60 12.52 32.93
C ARG A 242 -8.75 11.98 32.08
N LEU A 243 -8.44 11.12 31.11
CA LEU A 243 -9.46 10.50 30.25
C LEU A 243 -10.39 9.59 31.06
N ASP A 244 -9.84 8.81 31.99
CA ASP A 244 -10.60 7.89 32.85
C ASP A 244 -11.52 8.66 33.81
N ARG A 245 -11.02 9.75 34.43
CA ARG A 245 -11.84 10.65 35.28
C ARG A 245 -13.00 11.31 34.54
N LEU A 246 -12.87 11.47 33.21
CA LEU A 246 -13.93 11.99 32.34
C LEU A 246 -14.88 10.89 31.85
N GLY A 247 -14.64 9.61 32.19
CA GLY A 247 -15.45 8.47 31.75
C GLY A 247 -15.38 8.24 30.24
N LEU A 248 -14.28 8.60 29.58
CA LEU A 248 -14.15 8.46 28.13
C LEU A 248 -13.73 7.04 27.76
N GLU A 249 -14.52 6.40 26.90
CA GLU A 249 -14.23 5.08 26.36
C GLU A 249 -13.74 5.16 24.92
N PHE A 250 -12.75 4.33 24.60
CA PHE A 250 -12.12 4.26 23.28
C PHE A 250 -12.01 2.79 22.85
N ASP A 251 -12.33 2.50 21.59
CA ASP A 251 -12.14 1.19 20.98
C ASP A 251 -10.65 0.77 21.02
N ARG A 252 -9.76 1.76 20.88
CA ARG A 252 -8.32 1.54 21.04
C ARG A 252 -7.62 2.80 21.51
N VAL A 253 -6.64 2.60 22.38
CA VAL A 253 -5.61 3.60 22.67
C VAL A 253 -4.25 2.98 22.41
N LEU A 254 -3.37 3.72 21.74
CA LEU A 254 -1.99 3.35 21.48
C LEU A 254 -1.09 4.45 22.04
N VAL A 255 -0.07 4.03 22.78
CA VAL A 255 0.95 4.91 23.36
C VAL A 255 2.30 4.37 22.92
N GLU A 256 3.11 5.24 22.32
CA GLU A 256 4.41 4.89 21.75
C GLU A 256 5.44 5.95 22.13
N LEU A 257 6.68 5.52 22.31
CA LEU A 257 7.83 6.40 22.50
C LEU A 257 8.67 6.38 21.23
N VAL A 258 8.36 7.31 20.32
CA VAL A 258 9.08 7.47 19.06
C VAL A 258 10.50 7.97 19.36
N GLY A 259 11.48 7.32 18.72
CA GLY A 259 12.90 7.44 19.05
C GLY A 259 13.43 6.29 19.92
N TRP A 260 12.57 5.41 20.42
CA TRP A 260 12.99 4.24 21.20
C TRP A 260 12.17 2.96 20.91
N ASP A 261 10.92 2.87 21.38
CA ASP A 261 10.15 1.61 21.38
C ASP A 261 9.03 1.55 20.32
N SER A 262 8.80 2.62 19.57
CA SER A 262 7.63 2.72 18.65
C SER A 262 7.59 1.70 17.50
N THR A 263 8.72 1.12 17.09
CA THR A 263 8.78 0.16 15.97
C THR A 263 8.85 -1.28 16.45
N HIS A 264 9.76 -1.56 17.38
CA HIS A 264 10.06 -2.90 17.88
C HIS A 264 9.37 -3.24 19.21
N GLY A 265 8.69 -2.28 19.83
CA GLY A 265 7.97 -2.46 21.09
C GLY A 265 8.87 -3.05 22.18
N PRO A 266 8.44 -4.13 22.87
CA PRO A 266 9.22 -4.78 23.91
C PRO A 266 10.61 -5.27 23.49
N LEU A 267 10.84 -5.51 22.20
CA LEU A 267 12.15 -5.94 21.68
C LEU A 267 13.20 -4.82 21.74
N ALA A 268 12.79 -3.57 21.95
CA ALA A 268 13.70 -2.43 22.12
C ALA A 268 14.49 -2.45 23.44
N GLY A 269 14.15 -3.34 24.39
CA GLY A 269 14.79 -3.39 25.71
C GLY A 269 14.50 -2.16 26.56
N ASP A 270 15.38 -1.87 27.54
CA ASP A 270 15.28 -0.69 28.40
C ASP A 270 15.78 0.59 27.71
N PRO A 271 15.28 1.79 28.05
CA PRO A 271 15.71 3.02 27.40
C PRO A 271 17.11 3.40 27.87
N PRO A 272 18.00 3.87 26.97
CA PRO A 272 19.24 4.51 27.37
C PRO A 272 18.97 5.69 28.32
N ARG A 273 19.75 5.79 29.41
CA ARG A 273 19.58 6.85 30.43
C ARG A 273 19.85 8.26 29.87
N ASP A 274 20.69 8.33 28.86
CA ASP A 274 21.18 9.53 28.20
C ASP A 274 20.49 9.79 26.85
N ILE A 275 19.33 9.15 26.59
CA ILE A 275 18.57 9.43 25.38
C ILE A 275 18.23 10.95 25.30
N PRO A 276 18.65 11.66 24.24
CA PRO A 276 18.56 13.13 24.21
C PRO A 276 17.13 13.65 24.24
N GLU A 277 16.23 12.96 23.54
CA GLU A 277 14.81 13.27 23.47
C GLU A 277 14.00 12.03 23.09
N ILE A 278 12.74 12.03 23.49
CA ILE A 278 11.74 11.04 23.07
C ILE A 278 10.46 11.78 22.71
N GLN A 279 9.82 11.38 21.61
CA GLN A 279 8.49 11.83 21.27
C GLN A 279 7.45 10.83 21.80
N LEU A 280 6.68 11.25 22.81
CA LEU A 280 5.43 10.60 23.18
C LEU A 280 4.45 10.76 22.03
N ARG A 281 3.96 9.65 21.48
CA ARG A 281 2.84 9.61 20.53
C ARG A 281 1.69 8.87 21.16
N VAL A 282 0.53 9.52 21.26
CA VAL A 282 -0.70 8.91 21.75
C VAL A 282 -1.77 9.00 20.67
N ALA A 283 -2.31 7.86 20.29
CA ALA A 283 -3.41 7.74 19.35
C ALA A 283 -4.62 7.14 20.05
N VAL A 284 -5.81 7.69 19.79
CA VAL A 284 -7.08 7.11 20.20
C VAL A 284 -7.95 6.81 18.99
N ARG A 285 -8.76 5.76 19.07
CA ARG A 285 -9.82 5.41 18.12
C ARG A 285 -11.12 5.19 18.88
N SER A 286 -12.23 5.77 18.39
CA SER A 286 -13.58 5.51 18.89
C SER A 286 -14.62 5.71 17.80
N GLY A 287 -15.74 5.00 17.88
CA GLY A 287 -16.97 5.32 17.13
C GLY A 287 -17.59 6.66 17.54
N ASP A 288 -17.33 7.13 18.77
CA ASP A 288 -17.80 8.43 19.26
C ASP A 288 -16.80 9.54 18.94
N ARG A 289 -17.17 10.42 17.99
CA ARG A 289 -16.39 11.58 17.60
C ARG A 289 -16.11 12.52 18.78
N SER A 290 -17.07 12.67 19.70
CA SER A 290 -16.99 13.62 20.80
C SER A 290 -15.94 13.20 21.83
N ALA A 291 -15.83 11.89 22.12
CA ALA A 291 -14.76 11.33 22.94
C ALA A 291 -13.37 11.60 22.33
N VAL A 292 -13.21 11.42 21.02
CA VAL A 292 -11.94 11.69 20.31
C VAL A 292 -11.61 13.18 20.32
N GLU A 293 -12.60 14.06 20.14
CA GLU A 293 -12.38 15.50 20.25
C GLU A 293 -12.01 15.92 21.68
N ARG A 294 -12.61 15.28 22.69
CA ARG A 294 -12.29 15.52 24.09
C ARG A 294 -10.85 15.12 24.39
N PHE A 295 -10.38 13.97 23.88
CA PHE A 295 -8.97 13.58 23.94
C PHE A 295 -8.04 14.68 23.40
N SER A 296 -8.35 15.24 22.23
CA SER A 296 -7.53 16.31 21.63
C SER A 296 -7.41 17.55 22.53
N ARG A 297 -8.42 17.82 23.36
CA ARG A 297 -8.42 18.91 24.34
C ARG A 297 -7.65 18.58 25.61
N GLU A 298 -7.50 17.30 25.96
CA GLU A 298 -6.81 16.84 27.18
C GLU A 298 -5.30 16.65 27.00
N ILE A 299 -4.85 16.27 25.80
CA ILE A 299 -3.41 16.11 25.55
C ILE A 299 -2.68 17.45 25.43
N ALA A 300 -3.29 18.46 24.80
CA ALA A 300 -2.62 19.74 24.55
C ALA A 300 -2.18 20.48 25.83
N PRO A 301 -2.98 20.53 26.93
CA PRO A 301 -2.57 21.14 28.17
C PRO A 301 -1.33 20.53 28.83
N LEU A 302 -0.94 19.28 28.51
CA LEU A 302 0.26 18.67 29.09
C LEU A 302 1.54 19.46 28.82
N VAL A 303 1.53 20.37 27.83
CA VAL A 303 2.64 21.31 27.58
C VAL A 303 2.97 22.16 28.80
N LEU A 304 1.96 22.60 29.56
CA LEU A 304 2.14 23.46 30.73
C LEU A 304 1.57 22.86 32.02
N THR A 305 0.98 21.66 31.94
CA THR A 305 0.33 20.97 33.07
C THR A 305 0.77 19.50 33.17
N GLY A 306 1.92 19.17 32.59
CA GLY A 306 2.53 17.84 32.60
C GLY A 306 4.01 17.88 33.05
N PRO A 307 4.75 16.79 32.80
CA PRO A 307 6.19 16.74 33.10
C PRO A 307 6.98 17.85 32.40
N PRO A 308 8.13 18.28 32.96
CA PRO A 308 8.87 19.44 32.46
C PRO A 308 9.63 19.13 31.16
N SER A 309 10.17 20.19 30.53
CA SER A 309 11.01 20.13 29.32
C SER A 309 10.29 19.56 28.08
N VAL A 310 8.99 19.82 27.98
CA VAL A 310 8.18 19.45 26.82
C VAL A 310 8.32 20.46 25.68
N THR A 311 8.48 19.95 24.46
CA THR A 311 8.62 20.72 23.22
C THR A 311 7.89 19.99 22.08
N GLY A 312 8.04 20.46 20.83
CA GLY A 312 7.47 19.80 19.64
C GLY A 312 5.95 19.89 19.52
N PHE A 313 5.31 20.82 20.23
CA PHE A 313 3.84 20.99 20.28
C PHE A 313 3.29 21.98 19.23
N ALA A 314 4.10 22.44 18.27
CA ALA A 314 3.75 23.50 17.33
C ALA A 314 2.52 23.20 16.46
N GLY A 315 2.14 21.92 16.29
CA GLY A 315 0.93 21.50 15.57
C GLY A 315 -0.40 21.80 16.29
N GLY A 316 -0.36 22.25 17.54
CA GLY A 316 -1.56 22.55 18.33
C GLY A 316 -2.33 21.29 18.74
N ARG A 317 -3.66 21.40 18.85
CA ARG A 317 -4.51 20.25 19.21
C ARG A 317 -4.58 19.27 18.05
N PRO A 318 -4.47 17.96 18.30
CA PRO A 318 -4.55 16.97 17.25
C PRO A 318 -5.94 16.98 16.61
N ARG A 319 -6.00 16.94 15.28
CA ARG A 319 -7.25 16.97 14.53
C ARG A 319 -7.94 15.61 14.62
N VAL A 320 -9.26 15.64 14.79
CA VAL A 320 -10.09 14.45 14.66
C VAL A 320 -10.25 14.11 13.18
N GLN A 321 -9.95 12.87 12.82
CA GLN A 321 -10.03 12.35 11.46
C GLN A 321 -11.00 11.17 11.41
N GLU A 322 -11.82 11.10 10.37
CA GLU A 322 -12.57 9.87 10.07
C GLU A 322 -11.59 8.78 9.63
N ILE A 323 -11.86 7.55 10.06
CA ILE A 323 -11.09 6.38 9.67
C ILE A 323 -11.79 5.73 8.49
N MET A 324 -11.06 5.60 7.40
CA MET A 324 -11.42 4.70 6.30
C MET A 324 -10.73 3.37 6.52
N ALA A 325 -11.50 2.33 6.83
CA ALA A 325 -11.00 0.96 6.93
C ALA A 325 -11.16 0.24 5.59
N TYR A 326 -10.30 -0.75 5.39
CA TYR A 326 -10.23 -1.54 4.18
C TYR A 326 -10.95 -2.87 4.36
N TRP A 327 -11.74 -3.25 3.36
CA TRP A 327 -12.43 -4.52 3.28
C TRP A 327 -12.06 -5.19 1.94
N PRO A 328 -11.07 -6.09 1.94
CA PRO A 328 -10.73 -6.89 0.77
C PRO A 328 -11.79 -7.96 0.56
N ALA A 329 -12.34 -8.05 -0.65
CA ALA A 329 -13.30 -9.08 -1.03
C ALA A 329 -12.97 -9.65 -2.41
N LEU A 330 -13.63 -10.75 -2.76
CA LEU A 330 -13.60 -11.35 -4.10
C LEU A 330 -14.99 -11.29 -4.72
N ILE A 331 -15.05 -11.09 -6.04
CA ILE A 331 -16.27 -11.13 -6.85
C ILE A 331 -16.03 -11.98 -8.10
N ASP A 332 -17.04 -12.70 -8.56
CA ASP A 332 -16.96 -13.45 -9.80
C ASP A 332 -16.77 -12.49 -10.98
N ARG A 333 -15.82 -12.76 -11.87
CA ARG A 333 -15.55 -11.89 -13.02
C ARG A 333 -16.74 -11.78 -13.96
N SER A 334 -17.59 -12.80 -14.07
CA SER A 334 -18.72 -12.84 -15.00
C SER A 334 -19.79 -11.79 -14.71
N VAL A 335 -19.84 -11.24 -13.48
CA VAL A 335 -20.77 -10.16 -13.12
C VAL A 335 -20.15 -8.77 -13.21
N VAL A 336 -18.82 -8.68 -13.43
CA VAL A 336 -18.08 -7.42 -13.58
C VAL A 336 -17.75 -7.15 -15.05
N GLU A 337 -17.14 -8.12 -15.74
CA GLU A 337 -16.60 -7.98 -17.09
C GLU A 337 -17.63 -7.46 -18.12
N PRO A 338 -18.92 -7.86 -18.10
CA PRO A 338 -19.91 -7.30 -19.02
C PRO A 338 -20.18 -5.80 -18.85
N GLY A 339 -19.82 -5.22 -17.71
CA GLY A 339 -19.96 -3.79 -17.42
C GLY A 339 -18.73 -2.95 -17.73
N LEU A 340 -17.64 -3.57 -18.22
CA LEU A 340 -16.44 -2.84 -18.61
C LEU A 340 -16.66 -2.12 -19.94
N SER A 341 -16.19 -0.88 -20.02
CA SER A 341 -16.19 -0.10 -21.27
C SER A 341 -14.80 0.44 -21.59
N VAL A 342 -14.54 0.55 -22.89
CA VAL A 342 -13.34 1.17 -23.44
C VAL A 342 -13.78 2.22 -24.44
N ASP A 343 -13.64 3.49 -24.06
CA ASP A 343 -14.07 4.63 -24.86
C ASP A 343 -12.85 5.34 -25.45
N LEU A 344 -12.86 5.56 -26.76
CA LEU A 344 -11.81 6.31 -27.46
C LEU A 344 -12.25 7.76 -27.63
N VAL A 345 -11.50 8.67 -27.03
CA VAL A 345 -11.74 10.11 -27.09
C VAL A 345 -10.64 10.77 -27.93
N GLU A 346 -11.03 11.43 -29.02
CA GLU A 346 -10.14 12.34 -29.73
C GLU A 346 -9.92 13.59 -28.87
N VAL A 347 -8.66 13.95 -28.65
CA VAL A 347 -8.25 15.10 -27.82
C VAL A 347 -7.37 16.03 -28.61
#